data_AF-A0A821BBN1-F1
#
_entry.id   AF-A0A821BBN1-F1
#
_cell.length_a   1.000
_cell.length_b   1.000
_cell.length_c   1.000
_cell.angle_alpha   90.00
_cell.angle_beta   90.00
_cell.angle_gamma   90.00
#
_symmetry.space_group_name_H-M   'P 1'
#
loop_
_entity.id
_entity.type
_entity.pdbx_description
1 polymer ?
#
loop_
_entity_poly.entity_id
_entity_poly.type
_entity_poly.pdbx_seq_one_letter_code
_entity_poly.pdbx_strand_id
1 'polypeptide(L)'
;MFTIGHTLKHHRGKLTPALPNSSSFFIPDLYKRDYNNKERLLLHDSHDSTLEINELENARPAGRVLVWASDVQLKLLFCSERLYMDGAFGTSPPNFDQVFIIMSILHGTSVPVVYALLPDRKAVTYIDSFNVLFGSAKLIIKKLAPLLIMTDFEPGIEKAIRF
;
A
#
# COMPACT_ATOMS: atom_id res chain seq x y z
N MET A 1 28.52 4.62 30.10
CA MET A 1 28.23 4.52 28.65
C MET A 1 26.74 4.32 28.52
N PHE A 2 25.99 5.39 28.21
CA PHE A 2 24.52 5.35 28.14
C PHE A 2 24.07 4.89 26.76
N THR A 3 23.46 3.71 26.68
CA THR A 3 22.97 3.14 25.42
C THR A 3 21.62 3.77 25.06
N ILE A 4 21.65 4.71 24.12
CA ILE A 4 20.49 5.52 23.65
C ILE A 4 19.34 4.67 23.07
N GLY A 5 19.61 3.40 22.68
CA GLY A 5 18.63 2.53 22.02
C GLY A 5 17.45 2.05 22.90
N HIS A 6 17.63 1.93 24.22
CA HIS A 6 16.58 1.36 25.09
C HIS A 6 15.51 2.39 25.49
N THR A 7 15.86 3.68 25.53
CA THR A 7 15.01 4.74 26.10
C THR A 7 13.97 5.25 25.10
N LEU A 8 14.27 5.24 23.80
CA LEU A 8 13.35 5.71 22.75
C LEU A 8 12.14 4.78 22.53
N LYS A 9 12.32 3.46 22.70
CA LYS A 9 11.21 2.49 22.62
C LYS A 9 10.20 2.68 23.75
N HIS A 10 10.65 3.01 24.96
CA HIS A 10 9.75 3.18 26.11
C HIS A 10 8.91 4.46 26.05
N HIS A 11 9.40 5.52 25.40
CA HIS A 11 8.63 6.77 25.32
C HIS A 11 7.47 6.70 24.33
N ARG A 12 7.62 5.92 23.24
CA ARG A 12 6.55 5.68 22.25
C ARG A 12 5.41 4.82 22.82
N GLY A 13 5.71 3.88 23.72
CA GLY A 13 4.72 2.93 24.23
C GLY A 13 3.62 3.50 25.14
N LYS A 14 3.76 4.71 25.69
CA LYS A 14 2.77 5.24 26.66
C LYS A 14 1.46 5.75 26.04
N LEU A 15 1.44 5.98 24.73
CA LEU A 15 0.26 6.46 23.98
C LEU A 15 -0.06 5.60 22.75
N THR A 16 0.65 4.48 22.57
CA THR A 16 0.38 3.59 21.43
C THR A 16 -0.79 2.68 21.79
N PRO A 17 -1.86 2.64 20.99
CA PRO A 17 -2.93 1.66 21.19
C PRO A 17 -2.34 0.25 21.16
N ALA A 18 -3.01 -0.69 21.85
CA ALA A 18 -2.68 -2.10 21.71
C ALA A 18 -2.74 -2.51 20.23
N LEU A 19 -1.86 -3.42 19.82
CA LEU A 19 -1.93 -3.98 18.47
C LEU A 19 -3.30 -4.64 18.27
N PRO A 20 -3.93 -4.48 17.09
CA PRO A 20 -5.22 -5.06 16.83
C PRO A 20 -5.12 -6.59 16.76
N ASN A 21 -6.11 -7.27 17.34
CA ASN A 21 -6.19 -8.74 17.35
C ASN A 21 -6.73 -9.32 16.03
N SER A 22 -7.20 -8.47 15.11
CA SER A 22 -7.67 -8.84 13.77
C SER A 22 -7.44 -7.69 12.80
N SER A 23 -7.67 -7.93 11.50
CA SER A 23 -7.66 -6.87 10.49
C SER A 23 -8.96 -6.03 10.46
N SER A 24 -9.95 -6.34 11.31
CA SER A 24 -11.25 -5.65 11.40
C SER A 24 -11.24 -4.47 12.38
N PHE A 25 -10.31 -3.54 12.21
CA PHE A 25 -10.22 -2.34 13.03
C PHE A 25 -10.72 -1.09 12.30
N PHE A 26 -11.27 -0.13 13.05
CA PHE A 26 -11.65 1.16 12.51
C PHE A 26 -10.42 2.03 12.24
N ILE A 27 -10.36 2.68 11.07
CA ILE A 27 -9.36 3.69 10.74
C ILE A 27 -10.04 5.06 10.79
N PRO A 28 -9.76 5.90 11.79
CA PRO A 28 -10.25 7.27 11.84
C PRO A 28 -9.87 8.08 10.60
N ASP A 29 -10.75 8.99 10.16
CA ASP A 29 -10.51 9.81 8.97
C ASP A 29 -9.24 10.67 9.06
N LEU A 30 -8.83 11.04 10.28
CA LEU A 30 -7.55 11.71 10.56
C LEU A 30 -6.34 10.94 9.99
N TYR A 31 -6.40 9.61 9.94
CA TYR A 31 -5.33 8.76 9.42
C TYR A 31 -5.51 8.39 7.94
N LYS A 32 -6.59 8.84 7.30
CA LYS A 32 -6.84 8.63 5.87
C LYS A 32 -6.31 9.76 4.99
N ARG A 33 -5.87 10.87 5.61
CA ARG A 33 -5.47 12.12 4.96
C ARG A 33 -4.10 12.56 5.43
N ASP A 34 -3.54 13.54 4.74
CA ASP A 34 -2.28 14.18 5.13
C ASP A 34 -2.42 14.96 6.45
N TYR A 35 -1.29 15.42 7.00
CA TYR A 35 -1.25 16.15 8.27
C TYR A 35 -2.13 17.41 8.27
N ASN A 36 -2.30 18.07 7.12
CA ASN A 36 -3.14 19.26 7.00
C ASN A 36 -4.60 18.96 6.65
N ASN A 37 -4.97 17.67 6.55
CA ASN A 37 -6.31 17.20 6.18
C ASN A 37 -6.80 17.67 4.78
N LYS A 38 -5.87 18.03 3.90
CA LYS A 38 -6.13 18.54 2.54
C LYS A 38 -6.17 17.43 1.50
N GLU A 39 -5.24 16.49 1.59
CA GLU A 39 -5.04 15.46 0.58
C GLU A 39 -5.43 14.09 1.13
N ARG A 40 -6.10 13.29 0.30
CA ARG A 40 -6.42 11.90 0.62
C ARG A 40 -5.15 11.07 0.44
N LEU A 41 -4.82 10.25 1.44
CA LEU A 41 -3.70 9.31 1.37
C LEU A 41 -4.17 7.86 1.30
N LEU A 42 -5.22 7.48 2.05
CA LEU A 42 -5.80 6.13 1.99
C LEU A 42 -6.72 6.03 0.77
N LEU A 43 -6.22 5.43 -0.30
CA LEU A 43 -6.94 5.27 -1.58
C LEU A 43 -7.98 4.15 -1.54
N HIS A 44 -7.71 3.11 -0.77
CA HIS A 44 -8.63 1.98 -0.66
C HIS A 44 -8.56 1.31 0.71
N ASP A 45 -9.73 0.89 1.17
CA ASP A 45 -9.92 0.01 2.30
C ASP A 45 -10.99 -1.00 1.92
N SER A 46 -10.61 -2.26 1.71
CA SER A 46 -11.55 -3.29 1.26
C SER A 46 -12.57 -3.69 2.32
N HIS A 47 -12.38 -3.24 3.57
CA HIS A 47 -13.33 -3.43 4.67
C HIS A 47 -14.34 -2.27 4.77
N ASP A 48 -14.14 -1.17 4.04
CA ASP A 48 -15.07 -0.04 4.04
C ASP A 48 -16.30 -0.41 3.19
N SER A 49 -17.38 -0.78 3.87
CA SER A 49 -18.63 -1.27 3.29
C SER A 49 -19.43 -0.21 2.51
N THR A 50 -18.91 1.01 2.36
CA THR A 50 -19.57 2.10 1.62
C THR A 50 -19.35 2.04 0.11
N LEU A 51 -18.52 1.12 -0.40
CA LEU A 51 -18.38 0.88 -1.83
C LEU A 51 -19.36 -0.21 -2.27
N GLU A 52 -20.31 0.14 -3.15
CA GLU A 52 -21.29 -0.80 -3.71
C GLU A 52 -20.59 -2.05 -4.27
N ILE A 53 -21.06 -3.20 -3.80
CA ILE A 53 -20.51 -4.52 -4.06
C ILE A 53 -21.02 -4.97 -5.43
N ASN A 54 -20.17 -4.99 -6.45
CA ASN A 54 -20.45 -5.79 -7.64
C ASN A 54 -20.26 -7.28 -7.30
N GLU A 55 -21.27 -8.08 -7.64
CA GLU A 55 -21.52 -9.48 -7.26
C GLU A 55 -20.53 -10.51 -7.84
N LEU A 56 -19.24 -10.41 -7.52
CA LEU A 56 -18.25 -11.46 -7.80
C LEU A 56 -17.50 -11.81 -6.51
N GLU A 57 -18.21 -12.44 -5.56
CA GLU A 57 -17.67 -12.87 -4.26
C GLU A 57 -16.48 -13.83 -4.37
N ASN A 58 -16.30 -14.51 -5.51
CA ASN A 58 -15.20 -15.47 -5.72
C ASN A 58 -13.87 -14.85 -6.17
N ALA A 59 -13.84 -13.53 -6.42
CA ALA A 59 -12.64 -12.83 -6.90
C ALA A 59 -12.01 -11.89 -5.86
N ARG A 60 -12.52 -11.86 -4.62
CA ARG A 60 -11.98 -10.96 -3.60
C ARG A 60 -10.80 -11.58 -2.85
N PRO A 61 -9.84 -10.76 -2.39
CA PRO A 61 -8.81 -11.20 -1.47
C PRO A 61 -9.48 -11.74 -0.21
N ALA A 62 -8.93 -12.81 0.37
CA ALA A 62 -9.52 -13.46 1.55
C ALA A 62 -9.41 -12.61 2.84
N GLY A 63 -8.80 -11.42 2.76
CA GLY A 63 -8.64 -10.51 3.88
C GLY A 63 -8.66 -9.03 3.48
N ARG A 64 -8.46 -8.15 4.46
CA ARG A 64 -8.48 -6.71 4.24
C ARG A 64 -7.27 -6.26 3.42
N VAL A 65 -7.51 -5.40 2.44
CA VAL A 65 -6.49 -4.72 1.65
C VAL A 65 -6.60 -3.24 1.93
N LEU A 66 -5.47 -2.63 2.27
CA LEU A 66 -5.35 -1.19 2.46
C LEU A 66 -4.30 -0.65 1.50
N VAL A 67 -4.60 0.42 0.76
CA VAL A 67 -3.69 1.01 -0.22
C VAL A 67 -3.55 2.51 0.04
N TRP A 68 -2.31 2.99 0.12
CA TRP A 68 -1.98 4.39 0.29
C TRP A 68 -1.10 4.93 -0.82
N ALA A 69 -1.47 6.12 -1.31
CA ALA A 69 -0.62 7.01 -2.07
C ALA A 69 -1.27 8.40 -2.11
N SER A 70 -0.45 9.44 -2.26
CA SER A 70 -0.89 10.80 -2.57
C SER A 70 -1.01 11.02 -4.08
N ASP A 71 -1.65 12.11 -4.51
CA ASP A 71 -1.77 12.47 -5.93
C ASP A 71 -0.39 12.73 -6.55
N VAL A 72 0.52 13.34 -5.77
CA VAL A 72 1.92 13.54 -6.19
C VAL A 72 2.62 12.19 -6.38
N GLN A 73 2.43 11.25 -5.47
CA GLN A 73 3.02 9.92 -5.57
C GLN A 73 2.43 9.12 -6.74
N LEU A 74 1.11 9.18 -6.96
CA LEU A 74 0.48 8.58 -8.14
C LEU A 74 1.03 9.19 -9.43
N LYS A 75 1.20 10.51 -9.49
CA LYS A 75 1.80 11.16 -10.65
C LYS A 75 3.22 10.67 -10.91
N LEU A 76 4.03 10.49 -9.87
CA LEU A 76 5.38 9.92 -9.99
C LEU A 76 5.32 8.47 -10.49
N LEU A 77 4.44 7.64 -9.93
CA LEU A 77 4.24 6.26 -10.33
C LEU A 77 3.95 6.15 -11.84
N PHE A 78 2.95 6.88 -12.33
CA PHE A 78 2.50 6.83 -13.72
C PHE A 78 3.46 7.51 -14.72
N CYS A 79 4.35 8.37 -14.24
CA CYS A 79 5.38 8.99 -15.08
C CYS A 79 6.70 8.21 -15.08
N SER A 80 6.87 7.20 -14.21
CA SER A 80 8.13 6.50 -14.05
C SER A 80 8.35 5.45 -15.14
N GLU A 81 9.53 5.47 -15.75
CA GLU A 81 9.96 4.42 -16.69
C GLU A 81 10.46 3.16 -15.97
N ARG A 82 10.81 3.27 -14.69
CA ARG A 82 11.34 2.16 -13.89
C ARG A 82 10.58 2.06 -12.59
N LEU A 83 10.10 0.86 -12.28
CA LEU A 83 9.46 0.56 -11.00
C LEU A 83 10.27 -0.49 -10.27
N TYR A 84 10.29 -0.36 -8.95
CA TYR A 84 10.85 -1.35 -8.04
C TYR A 84 9.75 -1.74 -7.07
N MET A 85 9.54 -3.02 -6.87
CA MET A 85 8.49 -3.54 -6.00
C MET A 85 9.11 -4.50 -4.99
N ASP A 86 8.66 -4.42 -3.74
CA ASP A 86 9.17 -5.26 -2.66
C ASP A 86 8.06 -5.58 -1.65
N GLY A 87 8.11 -6.79 -1.08
CA GLY A 87 7.23 -7.25 -0.02
C GLY A 87 7.97 -7.31 1.30
N ALA A 88 7.72 -6.36 2.20
CA ALA A 88 8.36 -6.32 3.51
C ALA A 88 7.56 -7.14 4.54
N PHE A 89 7.96 -8.39 4.74
CA PHE A 89 7.27 -9.35 5.62
C PHE A 89 7.52 -9.09 7.12
N GLY A 90 8.78 -8.89 7.50
CA GLY A 90 9.18 -8.76 8.92
C GLY A 90 8.71 -7.47 9.60
N THR A 91 8.26 -6.49 8.81
CA THR A 91 7.70 -5.21 9.28
C THR A 91 6.18 -5.15 9.13
N SER A 92 5.55 -6.22 8.62
CA SER A 92 4.10 -6.28 8.46
C SER A 92 3.40 -6.24 9.82
N PRO A 93 2.37 -5.40 10.00
CA PRO A 93 1.56 -5.44 11.20
C PRO A 93 0.82 -6.79 11.31
N PRO A 94 0.47 -7.23 12.53
CA PRO A 94 -0.34 -8.42 12.71
C PRO A 94 -1.59 -8.40 11.83
N ASN A 95 -1.98 -9.59 11.34
CA ASN A 95 -3.15 -9.81 10.48
C ASN A 95 -2.99 -9.37 9.00
N PHE A 96 -1.78 -8.99 8.59
CA PHE A 96 -1.40 -8.82 7.18
C PHE A 96 -0.14 -9.64 6.91
N ASP A 97 -0.05 -10.24 5.72
CA ASP A 97 1.09 -11.06 5.33
C ASP A 97 2.32 -10.20 5.00
N GLN A 98 2.11 -9.00 4.44
CA GLN A 98 3.19 -8.11 4.05
C GLN A 98 2.79 -6.63 4.01
N VAL A 99 3.80 -5.77 4.12
CA VAL A 99 3.75 -4.40 3.56
C VAL A 99 4.31 -4.47 2.13
N PHE A 100 3.46 -4.31 1.14
CA PHE A 100 3.87 -4.21 -0.25
C PHE A 100 4.21 -2.75 -0.60
N ILE A 101 5.38 -2.52 -1.20
CA ILE A 101 5.91 -1.20 -1.50
C ILE A 101 6.20 -1.12 -3.00
N ILE A 102 5.70 -0.06 -3.65
CA ILE A 102 6.11 0.28 -5.02
C ILE A 102 6.94 1.56 -4.95
N MET A 103 8.10 1.53 -5.58
CA MET A 103 9.03 2.65 -5.68
C MET A 103 9.18 3.10 -7.13
N SER A 104 9.37 4.40 -7.32
CA SER A 104 9.67 5.04 -8.60
C SER A 104 10.97 5.82 -8.51
N ILE A 105 11.53 6.23 -9.64
CA ILE A 105 12.75 7.05 -9.66
C ILE A 105 12.38 8.54 -9.61
N LEU A 106 12.93 9.25 -8.63
CA LEU A 106 12.88 10.70 -8.53
C LEU A 106 14.32 11.22 -8.41
N HIS A 107 14.76 12.04 -9.38
CA HIS A 107 16.11 12.61 -9.43
C HIS A 107 17.23 11.57 -9.23
N GLY A 108 17.11 10.41 -9.88
CA GLY A 108 18.10 9.33 -9.82
C GLY A 108 18.04 8.45 -8.56
N THR A 109 17.12 8.74 -7.63
CA THR A 109 16.94 7.96 -6.39
C THR A 109 15.60 7.22 -6.43
N SER A 110 15.57 5.97 -5.96
CA SER A 110 14.33 5.24 -5.74
C SER A 110 13.60 5.80 -4.52
N VAL A 111 12.34 6.18 -4.71
CA VAL A 111 11.46 6.69 -3.65
C VAL A 111 10.18 5.88 -3.60
N PRO A 112 9.69 5.50 -2.41
CA PRO A 112 8.42 4.80 -2.28
C PRO A 112 7.26 5.74 -2.62
N VAL A 113 6.39 5.26 -3.49
CA VAL A 113 5.23 6.00 -4.00
C VAL A 113 3.91 5.30 -3.70
N VAL A 114 3.94 4.00 -3.40
CA VAL A 114 2.77 3.27 -2.93
C VAL A 114 3.16 2.41 -1.74
N TYR A 115 2.28 2.39 -0.75
CA TYR A 115 2.30 1.42 0.33
C TYR A 115 0.98 0.66 0.32
N ALA A 116 1.02 -0.65 0.51
CA ALA A 116 -0.18 -1.46 0.69
C ALA A 116 0.02 -2.49 1.81
N LEU A 117 -1.01 -2.69 2.62
CA LEU A 117 -1.08 -3.81 3.55
C LEU A 117 -1.92 -4.90 2.88
N LEU A 118 -1.27 -6.02 2.59
CA LEU A 118 -1.89 -7.13 1.85
C LEU A 118 -2.12 -8.34 2.77
N PRO A 119 -3.27 -9.02 2.63
CA PRO A 119 -3.60 -10.18 3.45
C PRO A 119 -2.90 -11.47 2.99
N ASP A 120 -2.47 -11.52 1.72
CA ASP A 120 -1.77 -12.66 1.13
C ASP A 120 -0.89 -12.24 -0.06
N ARG A 121 -0.23 -13.23 -0.67
CA ARG A 121 0.68 -13.13 -1.84
C ARG A 121 0.03 -13.63 -3.14
N LYS A 122 -1.29 -13.57 -3.25
CA LYS A 122 -1.99 -14.08 -4.44
C LYS A 122 -2.05 -13.02 -5.52
N ALA A 123 -1.99 -13.47 -6.78
CA ALA A 123 -2.10 -12.58 -7.94
C ALA A 123 -3.35 -11.69 -7.88
N VAL A 124 -4.49 -12.23 -7.45
CA VAL A 124 -5.75 -11.49 -7.31
C VAL A 124 -5.62 -10.27 -6.37
N THR A 125 -4.95 -10.44 -5.23
CA THR A 125 -4.70 -9.38 -4.25
C THR A 125 -3.84 -8.26 -4.82
N TYR A 126 -2.80 -8.60 -5.60
CA TYR A 126 -1.99 -7.60 -6.29
C TYR A 126 -2.75 -6.91 -7.41
N ILE A 127 -3.49 -7.66 -8.24
CA ILE A 127 -4.31 -7.12 -9.33
C ILE A 127 -5.32 -6.11 -8.78
N ASP A 128 -6.01 -6.46 -7.70
CA ASP A 128 -6.95 -5.54 -7.04
C ASP A 128 -6.27 -4.28 -6.53
N SER A 129 -5.07 -4.43 -5.94
CA SER A 129 -4.26 -3.29 -5.51
C SER A 129 -3.85 -2.39 -6.68
N PHE A 130 -3.46 -2.96 -7.83
CA PHE A 130 -3.17 -2.18 -9.04
C PHE A 130 -4.42 -1.50 -9.61
N ASN A 131 -5.56 -2.19 -9.62
CA ASN A 131 -6.85 -1.62 -10.06
C ASN A 131 -7.27 -0.42 -9.22
N VAL A 132 -7.02 -0.44 -7.90
CA VAL A 132 -7.19 0.73 -7.03
C VAL A 132 -6.33 1.91 -7.51
N LEU A 133 -5.07 1.67 -7.86
CA LEU A 133 -4.16 2.72 -8.32
C LEU A 133 -4.62 3.29 -9.67
N PHE A 134 -5.02 2.43 -10.62
CA PHE A 134 -5.60 2.86 -11.90
C PHE A 134 -6.89 3.66 -11.72
N GLY A 135 -7.77 3.20 -10.84
CA GLY A 135 -9.03 3.87 -10.53
C GLY A 135 -8.86 5.18 -9.77
N SER A 136 -7.74 5.35 -9.05
CA SER A 136 -7.42 6.59 -8.32
C SER A 136 -6.71 7.63 -9.19
N ALA A 137 -6.03 7.20 -10.24
CA ALA A 137 -5.27 8.03 -11.16
C ALA A 137 -6.10 8.70 -12.29
N LYS A 138 -7.42 8.91 -12.11
CA LYS A 138 -8.32 9.36 -13.21
C LYS A 138 -7.93 10.68 -13.87
N LEU A 139 -7.26 11.57 -13.15
CA LEU A 139 -6.80 12.87 -13.66
C LEU A 139 -5.42 12.79 -14.36
N ILE A 140 -4.76 11.63 -14.30
CA ILE A 140 -3.47 11.41 -14.93
C ILE A 140 -3.71 10.91 -16.36
N ILE A 141 -3.30 11.72 -17.34
CA ILE A 141 -3.51 11.43 -18.78
C ILE A 141 -2.66 10.23 -19.25
N LYS A 142 -1.55 9.94 -18.56
CA LYS A 142 -0.66 8.82 -18.90
C LYS A 142 -1.21 7.50 -18.37
N LYS A 143 -1.06 6.44 -19.17
CA LYS A 143 -1.17 5.06 -18.69
C LYS A 143 0.13 4.66 -17.99
N LEU A 144 0.01 3.82 -16.96
CA LEU A 144 1.19 3.21 -16.33
C LEU A 144 1.81 2.22 -17.32
N ALA A 145 2.99 2.55 -17.85
CA ALA A 145 3.70 1.74 -18.83
C ALA A 145 5.21 1.82 -18.60
N PRO A 146 5.73 1.28 -17.48
CA PRO A 146 7.17 1.29 -17.21
C PRO A 146 7.91 0.43 -18.23
N LEU A 147 9.12 0.86 -18.60
CA LEU A 147 10.04 0.10 -19.44
C LEU A 147 10.70 -1.06 -18.67
N LEU A 148 10.84 -0.92 -17.35
CA LEU A 148 11.45 -1.91 -16.48
C LEU A 148 10.69 -2.00 -15.16
N ILE A 149 10.37 -3.22 -14.76
CA ILE A 149 9.90 -3.54 -13.41
C ILE A 149 10.91 -4.50 -12.79
N MET A 150 11.41 -4.15 -11.60
CA MET A 150 12.28 -5.01 -10.79
C MET A 150 11.52 -5.39 -9.52
N THR A 151 11.45 -6.67 -9.24
CA THR A 151 10.75 -7.23 -8.09
C THR A 151 11.40 -8.54 -7.70
N ASP A 152 11.21 -8.95 -6.45
CA ASP A 152 11.53 -10.31 -6.02
C ASP A 152 10.68 -11.33 -6.80
N PHE A 153 11.19 -12.57 -6.89
CA PHE A 153 10.50 -13.65 -7.59
C PHE A 153 9.31 -14.14 -6.76
N GLU A 154 8.17 -13.48 -6.96
CA GLU A 154 6.91 -13.89 -6.38
C GLU A 154 5.86 -14.18 -7.47
N PRO A 155 5.33 -15.41 -7.56
CA PRO A 155 4.38 -15.79 -8.63
C PRO A 155 3.10 -14.95 -8.65
N GLY A 156 2.69 -14.39 -7.51
CA GLY A 156 1.55 -13.48 -7.41
C GLY A 156 1.81 -12.17 -8.16
N ILE A 157 2.92 -11.52 -7.83
CA ILE A 157 3.38 -10.27 -8.46
C ILE A 157 3.63 -10.49 -9.96
N GLU A 158 4.33 -11.55 -10.34
CA GLU A 158 4.69 -11.83 -11.74
C GLU A 158 3.44 -11.91 -12.66
N LYS A 159 2.34 -12.45 -12.14
CA LYS A 159 1.05 -12.48 -12.86
C LYS A 159 0.38 -11.11 -12.89
N ALA A 160 0.48 -10.35 -11.81
CA ALA A 160 -0.21 -9.07 -11.65
C ALA A 160 0.44 -7.91 -12.43
N ILE A 161 1.75 -7.96 -12.69
CA ILE A 161 2.48 -6.91 -13.43
C ILE A 161 2.35 -7.01 -14.96
N ARG A 162 1.40 -7.82 -15.45
CA ARG A 162 1.08 -8.00 -16.87
C ARG A 162 -0.16 -7.20 -17.28
N PHE A 163 -0.26 -5.98 -16.73
CA PHE A 163 -1.37 -5.05 -16.94
C PHE A 163 -1.36 -4.40 -18.34
#